data_AF-A0A1Y4RZY2-F1
#
_entry.id   AF-A0A1Y4RZY2-F1
#
_cell.length_a   1.000
_cell.length_b   1.000
_cell.length_c   1.000
_cell.angle_alpha   90.00
_cell.angle_beta   90.00
_cell.angle_gamma   90.00
#
_symmetry.space_group_name_H-M   'P 1'
#
loop_
_entity.id
_entity.type
_entity.pdbx_description
1 polymer ?
#
loop_
_entity_poly.entity_id
_entity_poly.type
_entity_poly.pdbx_seq_one_letter_code
_entity_poly.pdbx_strand_id
1 'polypeptide(L)'
;MNVRKQTLWRVPAYCLITSCLSFYVTVYLGDAFFMVRTMDESGLLTTNVNIVRYVLFNSALFLIVLLLGGLWAFRSMTRVEIAVSAGIMTVVYLIILGIQMSLPQFPTATFLIAIFQTWPGILSHLLALVTGPHILLAVTCFLAPLLFIPFGRKQVQ
;
A
#
# COMPACT_ATOMS: atom_id res chain seq x y z
N MET A 1 -7.60 22.83 -18.64
CA MET A 1 -7.12 22.81 -17.23
C MET A 1 -5.60 22.77 -17.24
N ASN A 2 -4.94 23.73 -16.61
CA ASN A 2 -3.49 23.79 -16.58
C ASN A 2 -2.98 23.04 -15.33
N VAL A 3 -2.56 21.78 -15.51
CA VAL A 3 -1.99 20.97 -14.40
C VAL A 3 -0.55 21.41 -14.18
N ARG A 4 -0.20 21.81 -12.95
CA ARG A 4 1.17 22.23 -12.64
C ARG A 4 2.12 21.03 -12.75
N LYS A 5 3.17 21.12 -13.56
CA LYS A 5 4.10 19.99 -13.79
C LYS A 5 4.76 19.47 -12.50
N GLN A 6 5.03 20.37 -11.55
CA GLN A 6 5.63 20.03 -10.24
C GLN A 6 4.69 19.20 -9.34
N THR A 7 3.37 19.25 -9.55
CA THR A 7 2.41 18.49 -8.74
C THR A 7 2.22 17.05 -9.22
N LEU A 8 2.62 16.72 -10.46
CA LEU A 8 2.47 15.37 -11.00
C LEU A 8 3.31 14.31 -10.28
N TRP A 9 4.48 14.69 -9.74
CA TRP A 9 5.38 13.76 -9.04
C TRP A 9 5.10 13.64 -7.53
N ARG A 10 4.22 14.47 -6.97
CA ARG A 10 3.95 14.46 -5.52
C ARG A 10 3.31 13.16 -5.05
N VAL A 11 2.27 12.68 -5.73
CA VAL A 11 1.60 11.43 -5.31
C VAL A 11 2.51 10.22 -5.50
N PRO A 12 3.19 10.03 -6.65
CA PRO A 12 4.18 8.97 -6.81
C PRO A 12 5.24 8.99 -5.71
N ALA A 13 5.91 10.13 -5.51
CA ALA A 13 6.97 10.23 -4.51
C ALA A 13 6.48 9.92 -3.09
N TYR A 14 5.28 10.41 -2.73
CA TYR A 14 4.66 10.08 -1.45
C TYR A 14 4.42 8.58 -1.32
N CYS A 15 3.77 7.95 -2.30
CA CYS A 15 3.51 6.51 -2.29
C CYS A 15 4.79 5.69 -2.13
N LEU A 16 5.89 6.10 -2.78
CA LEU A 16 7.18 5.40 -2.66
C LEU A 16 7.77 5.50 -1.25
N ILE A 17 7.79 6.70 -0.69
CA ILE A 17 8.31 6.95 0.66
C ILE A 17 7.46 6.20 1.69
N THR A 18 6.14 6.25 1.56
CA THR A 18 5.24 5.56 2.49
C THR A 18 5.30 4.06 2.34
N SER A 19 5.45 3.53 1.12
CA SER A 19 5.72 2.10 0.89
C SER A 19 6.99 1.64 1.62
N CYS A 20 8.08 2.41 1.49
CA CYS A 20 9.34 2.15 2.18
C CYS A 20 9.21 2.19 3.71
N LEU A 21 8.58 3.24 4.25
CA LEU A 21 8.33 3.36 5.69
C LEU A 21 7.44 2.24 6.21
N SER A 22 6.35 1.92 5.49
CA SER A 22 5.43 0.85 5.86
C SER A 22 6.13 -0.50 5.89
N PHE A 23 7.05 -0.75 4.96
CA PHE A 23 7.84 -1.97 4.94
C PHE A 23 8.71 -2.09 6.20
N TYR A 24 9.53 -1.07 6.50
CA TYR A 24 10.39 -1.11 7.69
C TYR A 24 9.59 -1.19 8.99
N VAL A 25 8.51 -0.42 9.10
CA VAL A 25 7.61 -0.47 10.27
C VAL A 25 7.02 -1.87 10.42
N THR A 26 6.57 -2.51 9.34
CA THR A 26 6.01 -3.86 9.38
C THR A 26 7.07 -4.91 9.73
N VAL A 27 8.29 -4.78 9.21
CA VAL A 27 9.37 -5.73 9.53
C VAL A 27 9.80 -5.63 10.99
N TYR A 28 10.05 -4.42 11.49
CA TYR A 28 10.57 -4.23 12.85
C TYR A 28 9.48 -4.36 13.93
N LEU A 29 8.31 -3.72 13.74
CA LEU A 29 7.23 -3.82 14.74
C LEU A 29 6.41 -5.09 14.56
N GLY A 30 6.35 -5.67 13.37
CA GLY A 30 5.54 -6.87 13.14
C GLY A 30 6.05 -8.11 13.85
N ASP A 31 7.37 -8.30 13.87
CA ASP A 31 8.02 -9.38 14.66
C ASP A 31 7.72 -9.22 16.17
N ALA A 32 7.65 -7.98 16.66
CA ALA A 32 7.36 -7.72 18.07
C ALA A 32 5.86 -7.82 18.43
N PHE A 33 4.96 -7.47 17.50
CA PHE A 33 3.55 -7.23 17.84
C PHE A 33 2.61 -8.39 17.50
N PHE A 34 2.76 -8.97 16.30
CA PHE A 34 1.84 -10.01 15.81
C PHE A 34 2.50 -11.37 15.55
N MET A 35 3.83 -11.44 15.46
CA MET A 35 4.52 -12.73 15.48
C MET A 35 4.56 -13.28 16.91
N VAL A 36 3.99 -14.46 17.09
CA VAL A 36 4.04 -15.21 18.33
C VAL A 36 4.92 -16.43 18.07
N ARG A 37 6.06 -16.51 18.75
CA ARG A 37 6.93 -17.67 18.71
C ARG A 37 6.53 -18.60 19.84
N THR A 38 5.94 -19.73 19.50
CA THR A 38 5.62 -20.80 20.44
C THR A 38 6.59 -21.95 20.24
N MET A 39 7.00 -22.62 21.33
CA MET A 39 7.64 -23.93 21.20
C MET A 39 6.53 -24.97 21.09
N ASP A 40 6.57 -25.75 20.01
CA ASP A 40 5.73 -26.93 19.86
C ASP A 40 6.16 -28.01 20.88
N GLU A 41 5.29 -29.00 21.14
CA GLU A 41 5.58 -30.12 22.05
C GLU A 41 6.84 -30.91 21.64
N SER A 42 7.24 -30.81 20.37
CA SER A 42 8.46 -31.35 19.78
C SER A 42 9.74 -30.54 20.03
N GLY A 43 9.65 -29.39 20.72
CA GLY A 43 10.77 -28.46 20.95
C GLY A 43 11.13 -27.60 19.73
N LEU A 44 10.36 -27.67 18.64
CA LEU A 44 10.54 -26.82 17.46
C LEU A 44 9.88 -25.46 17.65
N LEU A 45 10.58 -24.40 17.23
CA LEU A 45 10.02 -23.05 17.21
C LEU A 45 8.98 -22.93 16.10
N THR A 46 7.71 -22.83 16.48
CA THR A 46 6.60 -22.53 15.58
C THR A 46 6.30 -21.04 15.65
N THR A 47 6.42 -20.35 14.51
CA THR A 47 6.06 -18.93 14.40
C THR A 47 4.62 -18.83 13.92
N ASN A 48 3.71 -18.45 14.82
CA ASN A 48 2.31 -18.21 14.51
C ASN A 48 2.03 -16.71 14.42
N VAL A 49 1.10 -16.33 13.54
CA VAL A 49 0.65 -14.94 13.43
C VAL A 49 -0.67 -14.80 14.16
N ASN A 50 -0.73 -13.90 15.15
CA ASN A 50 -1.99 -13.54 15.77
C ASN A 50 -2.80 -12.68 14.79
N ILE A 51 -3.83 -13.27 14.19
CA ILE A 51 -4.65 -12.65 13.12
C ILE A 51 -5.26 -11.33 13.60
N VAL A 52 -5.80 -11.26 14.82
CA VAL A 52 -6.44 -10.04 15.34
C VAL A 52 -5.44 -8.89 15.45
N ARG A 53 -4.26 -9.16 16.02
CA ARG A 53 -3.20 -8.15 16.15
C ARG A 53 -2.63 -7.73 14.78
N TYR A 54 -2.49 -8.68 13.86
CA TYR A 54 -2.06 -8.42 12.50
C TYR A 54 -3.04 -7.50 11.77
N VAL A 55 -4.35 -7.76 11.84
CA VAL A 55 -5.38 -6.92 11.21
C VAL A 55 -5.41 -5.53 11.83
N LEU A 56 -5.34 -5.43 13.16
CA LEU A 56 -5.33 -4.16 13.86
C LEU A 56 -4.11 -3.31 13.46
N PHE A 57 -2.92 -3.92 13.40
CA PHE A 57 -1.69 -3.24 12.99
C PHE A 57 -1.78 -2.74 11.55
N ASN A 58 -2.16 -3.62 10.61
CA ASN A 58 -2.25 -3.27 9.19
C ASN A 58 -3.34 -2.23 8.91
N SER A 59 -4.49 -2.31 9.57
CA SER A 59 -5.55 -1.30 9.44
C SER A 59 -5.13 0.06 10.01
N ALA A 60 -4.43 0.09 11.15
CA ALA A 60 -3.89 1.32 11.71
C ALA A 60 -2.84 1.94 10.79
N LEU A 61 -1.90 1.14 10.29
CA LEU A 61 -0.87 1.59 9.34
C LEU A 61 -1.53 2.12 8.05
N PHE A 62 -2.55 1.41 7.55
CA PHE A 62 -3.38 1.86 6.44
C PHE A 62 -3.95 3.26 6.70
N LEU A 63 -4.71 3.43 7.76
CA LEU A 63 -5.34 4.72 8.07
C LEU A 63 -4.32 5.84 8.26
N ILE A 64 -3.20 5.59 8.92
CA ILE A 64 -2.16 6.60 9.17
C ILE A 64 -1.61 7.15 7.84
N VAL A 65 -1.15 6.30 6.94
CA VAL A 65 -0.57 6.75 5.65
C VAL A 65 -1.64 7.43 4.78
N LEU A 66 -2.89 6.94 4.81
CA LEU A 66 -3.97 7.53 4.03
C LEU A 66 -4.32 8.94 4.54
N LEU A 67 -4.44 9.11 5.85
CA LEU A 67 -4.70 10.39 6.49
C LEU A 67 -3.53 11.36 6.34
N LEU A 68 -2.30 10.89 6.52
CA LEU A 68 -1.09 11.73 6.43
C LEU A 68 -0.85 12.19 4.99
N GLY A 69 -1.19 11.34 4.00
CA GLY A 69 -1.13 11.71 2.60
C GLY A 69 -2.23 12.69 2.23
N GLY A 70 -3.47 12.34 2.56
CA GLY A 70 -4.64 13.14 2.23
C GLY A 70 -4.69 14.49 2.92
N LEU A 71 -4.56 14.53 4.26
CA LEU A 71 -4.74 15.73 5.07
C LEU A 71 -3.51 16.63 5.13
N TRP A 72 -2.31 16.09 4.92
CA TRP A 72 -1.07 16.87 5.00
C TRP A 72 -0.39 17.00 3.64
N ALA A 73 0.03 15.90 3.00
CA ALA A 73 0.82 15.96 1.77
C ALA A 73 0.06 16.56 0.56
N PHE A 74 -1.24 16.29 0.44
CA PHE A 74 -2.06 16.69 -0.72
C PHE A 74 -3.05 17.82 -0.43
N ARG A 75 -3.04 18.41 0.78
CA ARG A 75 -3.97 19.47 1.20
C ARG A 75 -3.98 20.71 0.30
N SER A 76 -2.85 21.00 -0.35
CA SER A 76 -2.71 22.15 -1.25
C SER A 76 -3.15 21.86 -2.69
N MET A 77 -3.49 20.61 -3.03
CA MET A 77 -3.76 20.18 -4.40
C MET A 77 -5.27 20.09 -4.66
N THR A 78 -5.66 20.24 -5.92
CA THR A 78 -7.03 20.02 -6.38
C THR A 78 -7.30 18.55 -6.62
N ARG A 79 -8.59 18.14 -6.59
CA ARG A 79 -8.99 16.75 -6.87
C ARG A 79 -8.46 16.22 -8.20
N VAL A 80 -8.39 17.09 -9.21
CA VAL A 80 -7.94 16.71 -10.55
C VAL A 80 -6.42 16.52 -10.58
N GLU A 81 -5.65 17.40 -9.93
CA GLU A 81 -4.19 17.22 -9.84
C GLU A 81 -3.84 15.91 -9.12
N ILE A 82 -4.58 15.58 -8.05
CA ILE A 82 -4.41 14.31 -7.34
C ILE A 82 -4.81 13.15 -8.25
N ALA A 83 -5.94 13.21 -8.95
CA ALA A 83 -6.38 12.14 -9.85
C ALA A 83 -5.37 11.85 -10.96
N VAL A 84 -4.81 12.88 -11.59
CA VAL A 84 -3.78 12.72 -12.63
C VAL A 84 -2.50 12.12 -12.06
N SER A 85 -2.02 12.63 -10.92
CA SER A 85 -0.79 12.15 -10.27
C SER A 85 -0.94 10.72 -9.72
N ALA A 86 -2.09 10.41 -9.11
CA ALA A 86 -2.45 9.06 -8.66
C ALA A 86 -2.63 8.09 -9.84
N GLY A 87 -3.17 8.56 -10.96
CA GLY A 87 -3.30 7.79 -12.19
C GLY A 87 -1.94 7.33 -12.72
N ILE A 88 -0.93 8.19 -12.73
CA ILE A 88 0.44 7.81 -13.11
C ILE A 88 0.95 6.68 -12.22
N MET A 89 0.82 6.82 -10.89
CA MET A 89 1.30 5.78 -9.97
C MET A 89 0.53 4.46 -10.14
N THR A 90 -0.78 4.54 -10.39
CA THR A 90 -1.63 3.38 -10.66
C THR A 90 -1.16 2.64 -11.92
N VAL A 91 -0.84 3.37 -13.00
CA VAL A 91 -0.29 2.80 -14.24
C VAL A 91 1.06 2.12 -13.98
N VAL A 92 1.96 2.77 -13.21
CA VAL A 92 3.26 2.16 -12.84
C VAL A 92 3.04 0.84 -12.11
N TYR A 93 2.11 0.80 -11.15
CA TYR A 93 1.78 -0.41 -10.44
C TYR A 93 1.18 -1.51 -11.34
N LEU A 94 0.29 -1.16 -12.26
CA LEU A 94 -0.28 -2.10 -13.22
C LEU A 94 0.76 -2.66 -14.19
N ILE A 95 1.74 -1.85 -14.62
CA ILE A 95 2.87 -2.31 -15.43
C ILE A 95 3.68 -3.35 -14.66
N ILE A 96 4.01 -3.09 -13.38
CA ILE A 96 4.74 -4.04 -12.54
C ILE A 96 3.95 -5.34 -12.40
N LEU A 97 2.64 -5.28 -12.16
CA LEU A 97 1.78 -6.46 -12.12
C LEU A 97 1.80 -7.24 -13.43
N GLY A 98 1.68 -6.55 -14.57
CA GLY A 98 1.71 -7.16 -15.90
C GLY A 98 3.02 -7.89 -16.18
N ILE A 99 4.15 -7.32 -15.75
CA ILE A 99 5.47 -7.96 -15.83
C ILE A 99 5.52 -9.21 -14.94
N GLN A 100 5.05 -9.13 -13.69
CA GLN A 100 4.99 -10.28 -12.77
C GLN A 100 4.15 -11.43 -13.33
N MET A 101 3.02 -11.12 -13.97
CA MET A 101 2.14 -12.14 -14.57
C MET A 101 2.73 -12.74 -15.85
N SER A 102 3.47 -11.95 -16.64
CA SER A 102 4.06 -12.40 -17.91
C SER A 102 5.35 -13.19 -17.73
N LEU A 103 6.09 -12.93 -16.65
CA LEU A 103 7.36 -13.56 -16.35
C LEU A 103 7.25 -14.29 -15.00
N PRO A 104 6.89 -15.59 -14.97
CA PRO A 104 6.78 -16.36 -13.74
C PRO A 104 8.12 -16.51 -13.00
N GLN A 105 9.24 -16.32 -13.71
CA GLN A 105 10.60 -16.27 -13.15
C GLN A 105 10.95 -14.90 -12.56
N PHE A 106 10.11 -13.88 -12.80
CA PHE A 106 10.35 -12.56 -12.27
C PHE A 106 10.17 -12.63 -10.76
N PRO A 107 11.19 -12.26 -9.97
CA PRO A 107 11.17 -12.48 -8.56
C PRO A 107 10.12 -11.57 -7.92
N THR A 108 8.91 -12.10 -7.77
CA THR A 108 7.79 -11.52 -7.01
C THR A 108 8.20 -11.22 -5.57
N ALA A 109 9.24 -11.90 -5.07
CA ALA A 109 9.85 -11.71 -3.77
C ALA A 109 11.19 -10.94 -3.79
N THR A 110 11.50 -10.14 -4.82
CA THR A 110 12.63 -9.19 -4.67
C THR A 110 12.29 -8.18 -3.59
N PHE A 111 13.25 -7.96 -2.70
CA PHE A 111 13.16 -6.99 -1.60
C PHE A 111 12.64 -5.62 -2.07
N LEU A 112 13.07 -5.16 -3.24
CA LEU A 112 12.61 -3.90 -3.83
C LEU A 112 11.12 -3.92 -4.17
N ILE A 113 10.64 -4.95 -4.87
CA ILE A 113 9.22 -5.07 -5.24
C ILE A 113 8.36 -5.18 -3.99
N ALA A 114 8.80 -5.95 -2.99
CA ALA A 114 8.13 -6.05 -1.70
C ALA A 114 7.97 -4.68 -1.03
N ILE A 115 9.04 -3.85 -1.02
CA ILE A 115 8.96 -2.47 -0.54
C ILE A 115 7.90 -1.69 -1.32
N PHE A 116 7.99 -1.64 -2.66
CA PHE A 116 7.08 -0.84 -3.50
C PHE A 116 5.61 -1.20 -3.29
N GLN A 117 5.33 -2.49 -3.08
CA GLN A 117 3.98 -3.02 -2.97
C GLN A 117 3.47 -3.12 -1.53
N THR A 118 4.26 -2.78 -0.50
CA THR A 118 3.84 -2.96 0.90
C THR A 118 2.59 -2.15 1.23
N TRP A 119 2.64 -0.83 1.03
CA TRP A 119 1.52 0.06 1.30
C TRP A 119 0.22 -0.35 0.56
N PRO A 120 0.22 -0.50 -0.78
CA PRO A 120 -1.00 -0.94 -1.48
C PRO A 120 -1.38 -2.37 -1.12
N GLY A 121 -0.41 -3.26 -0.86
CA GLY A 121 -0.64 -4.65 -0.49
C GLY A 121 -1.38 -4.82 0.84
N ILE A 122 -1.17 -3.90 1.80
CA ILE A 122 -1.96 -3.85 3.05
C ILE A 122 -3.46 -3.81 2.74
N LEU A 123 -3.87 -3.02 1.74
CA LEU A 123 -5.27 -2.97 1.32
C LEU A 123 -5.73 -4.34 0.77
N SER A 124 -4.89 -5.06 0.02
CA SER A 124 -5.23 -6.38 -0.53
C SER A 124 -5.49 -7.37 0.59
N HIS A 125 -4.62 -7.37 1.59
CA HIS A 125 -4.73 -8.28 2.73
C HIS A 125 -5.97 -8.00 3.56
N LEU A 126 -6.27 -6.71 3.83
CA LEU A 126 -7.47 -6.32 4.56
C LEU A 126 -8.76 -6.68 3.79
N LEU A 127 -8.78 -6.48 2.47
CA LEU A 127 -9.92 -6.86 1.64
C LEU A 127 -10.08 -8.38 1.57
N ALA A 128 -9.00 -9.13 1.36
CA ALA A 128 -9.03 -10.59 1.29
C ALA A 128 -9.53 -11.26 2.57
N LEU A 129 -9.36 -10.63 3.74
CA LEU A 129 -9.93 -11.11 5.00
C LEU A 129 -11.46 -10.99 5.06
N VAL A 130 -12.03 -10.02 4.33
CA VAL A 130 -13.48 -9.77 4.33
C VAL A 130 -14.17 -10.55 3.19
N THR A 131 -13.55 -10.62 2.02
CA THR A 131 -14.16 -11.19 0.80
C THR A 131 -13.56 -12.51 0.32
N GLY A 132 -12.49 -13.01 0.95
CA GLY A 132 -11.76 -14.19 0.52
C GLY A 132 -10.72 -13.88 -0.58
N PRO A 133 -9.76 -14.79 -0.84
CA PRO A 133 -8.66 -14.53 -1.78
C PRO A 133 -9.14 -14.61 -3.23
N HIS A 134 -9.20 -13.46 -3.91
CA HIS A 134 -9.56 -13.35 -5.32
C HIS A 134 -8.58 -12.44 -6.08
N ILE A 135 -8.28 -12.79 -7.34
CA ILE A 135 -7.37 -12.02 -8.20
C ILE A 135 -7.85 -10.57 -8.39
N LEU A 136 -9.17 -10.35 -8.40
CA LEU A 136 -9.76 -9.01 -8.46
C LEU A 136 -9.30 -8.11 -7.31
N LEU A 137 -9.03 -8.67 -6.13
CA LEU A 137 -8.57 -7.90 -4.97
C LEU A 137 -7.13 -7.43 -5.15
N ALA A 138 -6.27 -8.24 -5.78
CA ALA A 138 -4.92 -7.81 -6.12
C ALA A 138 -4.96 -6.59 -7.06
N VAL A 139 -5.91 -6.55 -8.00
CA VAL A 139 -6.08 -5.41 -8.91
C VAL A 139 -6.56 -4.16 -8.17
N THR A 140 -7.51 -4.30 -7.23
CA THR A 140 -8.04 -3.15 -6.47
C THR A 140 -6.98 -2.39 -5.69
N CYS A 141 -5.89 -3.04 -5.33
CA CYS A 141 -4.86 -2.46 -4.50
C CYS A 141 -3.88 -1.60 -5.27
N PHE A 142 -3.76 -1.83 -6.57
CA PHE A 142 -3.05 -0.91 -7.45
C PHE A 142 -3.82 0.39 -7.69
N LEU A 143 -5.13 0.39 -7.42
CA LEU A 143 -5.96 1.60 -7.39
C LEU A 143 -5.88 2.36 -6.04
N ALA A 144 -5.11 1.86 -5.05
CA ALA A 144 -4.95 2.54 -3.76
C ALA A 144 -4.55 4.03 -3.87
N PRO A 145 -3.69 4.48 -4.80
CA PRO A 145 -3.39 5.90 -4.96
C PRO A 145 -4.62 6.76 -5.27
N LEU A 146 -5.66 6.20 -5.90
CA LEU A 146 -6.90 6.92 -6.21
C LEU A 146 -7.72 7.25 -4.95
N LEU A 147 -7.46 6.57 -3.82
CA LEU A 147 -8.09 6.90 -2.53
C LEU A 147 -7.68 8.28 -2.02
N PHE A 148 -6.63 8.90 -2.57
CA PHE A 148 -6.24 10.27 -2.23
C PHE A 148 -7.13 11.34 -2.89
N ILE A 149 -7.87 11.01 -3.95
CA ILE A 149 -8.72 11.95 -4.70
C ILE A 149 -9.71 12.73 -3.80
N PRO A 150 -10.49 12.10 -2.89
CA PRO A 150 -11.45 12.82 -2.06
C PRO A 150 -10.83 13.91 -1.17
N PHE A 151 -9.53 13.82 -0.86
CA PHE A 151 -8.81 14.79 -0.04
C PHE A 151 -8.42 16.08 -0.79
N GLY A 152 -8.53 16.08 -2.11
CA GLY A 152 -8.27 17.26 -2.92
C GLY A 152 -9.32 18.35 -2.72
N ARG A 153 -8.89 19.61 -2.82
CA ARG A 153 -9.79 20.76 -2.83
C ARG A 153 -10.76 20.62 -4.00
N LYS A 154 -12.05 20.85 -3.74
CA LYS A 154 -13.05 21.02 -4.81
C LYS A 154 -12.57 22.18 -5.68
N GLN A 155 -12.55 21.98 -7.00
CA GLN A 155 -12.44 23.11 -7.90
C GLN A 155 -13.73 23.90 -7.73
N VAL A 156 -13.63 25.04 -7.05
CA VAL A 156 -14.68 26.04 -7.07
C VAL A 156 -14.60 26.62 -8.47
N GLN A 157 -15.59 26.28 -9.30
CA GLN A 157 -15.85 26.97 -10.56
C GLN A 157 -16.20 28.43 -10.28
#